data_AF-A0A6L3EJV2-F1
#
_entry.id   AF-A0A6L3EJV2-F1
#
_cell.length_a   1.000
_cell.length_b   1.000
_cell.length_c   1.000
_cell.angle_alpha   90.00
_cell.angle_beta   90.00
_cell.angle_gamma   90.00
#
_symmetry.space_group_name_H-M   'P 1'
#
loop_
_entity.id
_entity.type
_entity.pdbx_description
1 polymer ?
#
loop_
_entity_poly.entity_id
_entity_poly.type
_entity_poly.pdbx_seq_one_letter_code
_entity_poly.pdbx_strand_id
1 'polypeptide(L)'
;RAELMELAARLGADVPVFVFGHAAWAEGIGDTLSRADPPETWYCVVIPPVHVETRTIFRDRQLTRNTPMIKIRDFLAGGAGNDLEPVTRRLYREVDRAIDWLGGFAPARMTGSGAAVFAGVENLAAGQRILADMPDDFRGVVVRGVNQHPLTSLLPVCD
;
A
#
# COMPACT_ATOMS: atom_id res chain seq x y z
N ARG A 1 17.66 -9.31 -16.31
CA ARG A 1 16.48 -8.83 -15.56
C ARG A 1 15.35 -9.85 -15.51
N ALA A 2 14.97 -10.48 -16.63
CA ALA A 2 13.93 -11.53 -16.65
C ALA A 2 14.23 -12.67 -15.66
N GLU A 3 15.46 -13.17 -15.63
CA GLU A 3 15.88 -14.21 -14.68
C GLU A 3 15.75 -13.78 -13.20
N LEU A 4 16.01 -12.50 -12.89
CA LEU A 4 15.83 -11.96 -11.53
C LEU A 4 14.35 -11.84 -11.16
N MET A 5 13.48 -11.54 -12.13
CA MET A 5 12.03 -11.50 -11.92
C MET A 5 11.48 -12.91 -11.62
N GLU A 6 11.96 -13.93 -12.32
CA GLU A 6 11.56 -15.33 -12.07
C GLU A 6 12.00 -15.82 -10.67
N LEU A 7 13.22 -15.46 -10.25
CA LEU A 7 13.69 -15.76 -8.90
C LEU A 7 12.91 -14.97 -7.84
N ALA A 8 12.64 -13.69 -8.10
CA ALA A 8 11.86 -12.83 -7.21
C ALA A 8 10.46 -13.40 -6.94
N ALA A 9 9.77 -13.88 -7.97
CA ALA A 9 8.43 -14.46 -7.84
C ALA A 9 8.37 -15.66 -6.88
N ARG A 10 9.49 -16.39 -6.72
CA ARG A 10 9.57 -17.54 -5.79
C ARG A 10 9.75 -17.11 -4.33
N LEU A 11 10.23 -15.89 -4.08
CA LEU A 11 10.49 -15.35 -2.75
C LEU A 11 9.24 -14.69 -2.13
N GLY A 12 8.36 -14.14 -2.98
CA GLY A 12 7.09 -13.56 -2.56
C GLY A 12 6.45 -12.76 -3.69
N ALA A 13 5.12 -12.59 -3.61
CA ALA A 13 4.33 -11.91 -4.64
C ALA A 13 4.76 -10.45 -4.90
N ASP A 14 5.28 -9.77 -3.88
CA ASP A 14 5.67 -8.36 -3.99
C ASP A 14 7.15 -8.17 -4.39
N VAL A 15 7.99 -9.21 -4.34
CA VAL A 15 9.42 -9.08 -4.70
C VAL A 15 9.63 -8.66 -6.16
N PRO A 16 8.86 -9.17 -7.15
CA PRO A 16 8.96 -8.76 -8.54
C PRO A 16 8.85 -7.24 -8.77
N VAL A 17 7.99 -6.53 -8.03
CA VAL A 17 7.83 -5.07 -8.26
C VAL A 17 9.09 -4.29 -7.90
N PHE A 18 9.85 -4.75 -6.91
CA PHE A 18 11.11 -4.11 -6.52
C PHE A 18 12.21 -4.34 -7.58
N VAL A 19 12.28 -5.53 -8.16
CA VAL A 19 13.16 -5.81 -9.32
C VAL A 19 12.68 -5.05 -10.56
N PHE A 20 11.37 -4.85 -10.71
CA PHE A 20 10.75 -4.03 -11.75
C PHE A 20 11.04 -2.53 -11.61
N GLY A 21 11.50 -2.06 -10.45
CA GLY A 21 12.19 -0.77 -10.29
C GLY A 21 11.38 0.48 -10.64
N HIS A 22 10.07 0.33 -10.88
CA HIS A 22 9.14 1.39 -11.23
C HIS A 22 7.76 1.05 -10.67
N ALA A 23 6.93 2.05 -10.39
CA ALA A 23 5.52 1.86 -10.10
C ALA A 23 4.85 1.05 -11.22
N ALA A 24 4.03 0.10 -10.82
CA ALA A 24 3.44 -0.86 -11.73
C ALA A 24 2.01 -1.21 -11.31
N TRP A 25 1.18 -1.46 -12.31
CA TRP A 25 -0.04 -2.22 -12.20
C TRP A 25 0.29 -3.71 -12.14
N ALA A 26 -0.20 -4.40 -11.12
CA ALA A 26 0.02 -5.82 -10.94
C ALA A 26 -1.29 -6.59 -11.14
N GLU A 27 -1.24 -7.65 -11.93
CA GLU A 27 -2.35 -8.58 -12.19
C GLU A 27 -1.92 -10.02 -11.88
N GLY A 28 -2.86 -10.96 -12.01
CA GLY A 28 -2.61 -12.36 -11.67
C GLY A 28 -2.46 -12.54 -10.16
N ILE A 29 -1.35 -13.14 -9.74
CA ILE A 29 -1.01 -13.27 -8.31
C ILE A 29 -0.03 -12.18 -7.85
N GLY A 30 0.13 -11.12 -8.64
CA GLY A 30 1.14 -10.06 -8.46
C GLY A 30 2.37 -10.21 -9.37
N ASP A 31 2.36 -11.20 -10.26
CA ASP A 31 3.48 -11.57 -11.13
C ASP A 31 3.43 -10.92 -12.51
N THR A 32 2.24 -10.51 -12.98
CA THR A 32 2.08 -9.81 -14.24
C THR A 32 2.12 -8.30 -14.00
N LEU A 33 3.27 -7.67 -14.29
CA LEU A 33 3.49 -6.25 -14.04
C LEU A 33 3.46 -5.42 -15.34
N SER A 34 2.66 -4.37 -15.35
CA SER A 34 2.65 -3.32 -16.38
C SER A 34 3.02 -1.99 -15.76
N ARG A 35 3.92 -1.21 -16.41
CA ARG A 35 4.31 0.12 -15.91
C ARG A 35 3.08 1.01 -15.71
N ALA A 36 3.07 1.75 -14.61
CA ALA A 36 2.08 2.79 -14.32
C ALA A 36 2.78 4.03 -13.75
N ASP A 37 2.16 5.19 -13.89
CA ASP A 37 2.67 6.47 -13.41
C ASP A 37 1.59 7.18 -12.56
N PRO A 38 1.24 6.64 -11.37
CA PRO A 38 0.31 7.33 -10.47
C PRO A 38 0.89 8.67 -10.00
N PRO A 39 0.05 9.59 -9.50
CA PRO A 39 0.52 10.84 -8.92
C PRO A 39 1.47 10.61 -7.74
N GLU A 40 2.66 11.22 -7.79
CA GLU A 40 3.64 11.22 -6.70
C GLU A 40 3.18 12.13 -5.55
N THR A 41 2.33 11.58 -4.68
CA THR A 41 1.68 12.31 -3.58
C THR A 41 2.49 12.15 -2.29
N TRP A 42 2.34 13.10 -1.35
CA TRP A 42 2.78 12.90 0.02
C TRP A 42 1.75 12.07 0.78
N TYR A 43 2.20 11.19 1.66
CA TYR A 43 1.34 10.32 2.45
C TYR A 43 1.72 10.42 3.93
N CYS A 44 0.71 10.53 4.79
CA CYS A 44 0.83 10.10 6.17
C CYS A 44 0.62 8.59 6.21
N VAL A 45 1.58 7.85 6.78
CA VAL A 45 1.47 6.42 7.03
C VAL A 45 1.46 6.19 8.53
N VAL A 46 0.44 5.51 9.01
CA VAL A 46 0.18 5.22 10.42
C VAL A 46 0.19 3.71 10.63
N ILE A 47 0.86 3.27 11.67
CA ILE A 47 1.05 1.86 12.01
C ILE A 47 0.52 1.66 13.44
N PRO A 48 -0.68 1.10 13.62
CA PRO A 48 -1.18 0.72 14.93
C PRO A 48 -0.35 -0.42 15.55
N PRO A 49 -0.40 -0.61 16.88
CA PRO A 49 0.43 -1.58 17.59
C PRO A 49 -0.11 -3.02 17.50
N VAL A 50 -0.42 -3.48 16.29
CA VAL A 50 -0.98 -4.81 16.04
C VAL A 50 -0.30 -5.48 14.85
N HIS A 51 -0.12 -6.80 14.94
CA HIS A 51 0.35 -7.61 13.81
C HIS A 51 -0.83 -8.30 13.14
N VAL A 52 -1.03 -8.03 11.84
CA VAL A 52 -2.05 -8.69 11.04
C VAL A 52 -1.40 -9.80 10.22
N GLU A 53 -1.78 -11.04 10.50
CA GLU A 53 -1.33 -12.17 9.68
C GLU A 53 -2.09 -12.21 8.36
N THR A 54 -1.40 -11.99 7.24
CA THR A 54 -1.97 -11.99 5.88
C THR A 54 -2.83 -13.23 5.61
N ARG A 55 -2.35 -14.41 6.03
CA ARG A 55 -3.06 -15.68 5.88
C ARG A 55 -4.42 -15.68 6.59
N THR A 56 -4.51 -15.06 7.76
CA THR A 56 -5.77 -14.98 8.51
C THR A 56 -6.80 -14.17 7.74
N ILE A 57 -6.40 -13.04 7.14
CA ILE A 57 -7.30 -12.23 6.30
C ILE A 57 -7.76 -12.99 5.05
N PHE A 58 -6.82 -13.62 4.32
CA PHE A 58 -7.16 -14.39 3.11
C PHE A 58 -8.04 -15.62 3.36
N ARG A 59 -8.02 -16.18 4.58
CA ARG A 59 -8.86 -17.32 4.98
C ARG A 59 -10.24 -16.94 5.48
N ASP A 60 -10.49 -15.66 5.74
CA ASP A 60 -11.78 -15.22 6.27
C ASP A 60 -12.90 -15.47 5.24
N ARG A 61 -14.02 -16.01 5.71
CA ARG A 61 -15.16 -16.37 4.84
C ARG A 61 -15.92 -15.15 4.33
N GLN A 62 -15.83 -14.02 5.03
CA GLN A 62 -16.47 -12.76 4.66
C GLN A 62 -15.60 -11.90 3.74
N LEU A 63 -14.41 -12.38 3.36
CA LEU A 63 -13.57 -11.68 2.40
C LEU A 63 -14.24 -11.64 1.03
N THR A 64 -14.38 -10.43 0.48
CA THR A 64 -14.81 -10.18 -0.90
C THR A 64 -13.80 -10.79 -1.86
N ARG A 65 -14.26 -11.71 -2.73
CA ARG A 65 -13.40 -12.42 -3.71
C ARG A 65 -13.88 -12.25 -5.15
N ASN A 66 -14.96 -11.53 -5.34
CA ASN A 66 -15.69 -11.38 -6.59
C ASN A 66 -15.76 -9.93 -7.04
N THR A 67 -14.79 -9.11 -6.62
CA THR A 67 -14.65 -7.74 -7.11
C THR A 67 -14.37 -7.81 -8.62
N PRO A 68 -15.19 -7.14 -9.45
CA PRO A 68 -14.95 -7.11 -10.89
C PRO A 68 -13.55 -6.59 -11.19
N MET A 69 -12.90 -7.15 -12.21
CA MET A 69 -11.61 -6.62 -12.68
C MET A 69 -11.78 -5.16 -13.07
N ILE A 70 -11.07 -4.27 -12.36
CA ILE A 70 -11.01 -2.85 -12.67
C ILE A 70 -9.90 -2.60 -13.69
N LYS A 71 -10.09 -1.63 -14.58
CA LYS A 71 -9.02 -1.18 -15.46
C LYS A 71 -8.11 -0.21 -14.70
N ILE A 72 -6.82 -0.16 -15.06
CA ILE A 72 -5.83 0.79 -14.54
C ILE A 72 -6.41 2.22 -14.45
N ARG A 73 -7.13 2.66 -15.48
CA ARG A 73 -7.72 4.00 -15.54
C ARG A 73 -8.73 4.27 -14.41
N ASP A 74 -9.53 3.27 -14.06
CA ASP A 74 -10.58 3.40 -13.05
C ASP A 74 -9.99 3.32 -11.63
N PHE A 75 -8.90 2.58 -11.46
CA PHE A 75 -8.09 2.58 -10.23
C PHE A 75 -7.43 3.94 -9.99
N LEU A 76 -6.74 4.48 -11.00
CA LEU A 76 -6.04 5.77 -10.92
C LEU A 76 -7.02 6.95 -10.70
N ALA A 77 -8.27 6.81 -11.10
CA ALA A 77 -9.34 7.77 -10.84
C ALA A 77 -9.90 7.70 -9.40
N GLY A 78 -9.34 6.85 -8.53
CA GLY A 78 -9.78 6.69 -7.14
C GLY A 78 -10.96 5.75 -6.94
N GLY A 79 -11.38 5.02 -7.99
CA GLY A 79 -12.50 4.08 -7.97
C GLY A 79 -12.19 2.72 -7.33
N ALA A 80 -11.01 2.54 -6.74
CA ALA A 80 -10.58 1.28 -6.16
C ALA A 80 -10.45 1.36 -4.63
N GLY A 81 -11.02 0.37 -3.96
CA GLY A 81 -10.82 0.10 -2.53
C GLY A 81 -9.84 -1.03 -2.30
N ASN A 82 -9.51 -1.26 -1.03
CA ASN A 82 -8.79 -2.45 -0.60
C ASN A 82 -9.82 -3.48 -0.09
N ASP A 83 -10.05 -4.56 -0.83
CA ASP A 83 -11.03 -5.60 -0.47
C ASP A 83 -10.70 -6.31 0.85
N LEU A 84 -9.44 -6.25 1.30
CA LEU A 84 -9.01 -6.81 2.58
C LEU A 84 -9.39 -5.91 3.77
N GLU A 85 -9.66 -4.62 3.52
CA GLU A 85 -9.88 -3.63 4.57
C GLU A 85 -11.11 -3.91 5.43
N PRO A 86 -12.32 -4.21 4.88
CA PRO A 86 -13.50 -4.47 5.72
C PRO A 86 -13.31 -5.65 6.68
N VAL A 87 -12.66 -6.73 6.21
CA VAL A 87 -12.35 -7.89 7.04
C VAL A 87 -11.33 -7.53 8.11
N THR A 88 -10.28 -6.81 7.74
CA THR A 88 -9.21 -6.44 8.68
C THR A 88 -9.73 -5.51 9.77
N ARG A 89 -10.54 -4.50 9.42
CA ARG A 89 -11.23 -3.62 10.38
C ARG A 89 -12.10 -4.40 11.36
N ARG A 90 -12.85 -5.38 10.87
CA ARG A 90 -13.72 -6.23 11.72
C ARG A 90 -12.91 -7.08 12.70
N LEU A 91 -11.77 -7.63 12.27
CA LEU A 91 -10.96 -8.53 13.10
C LEU A 91 -10.00 -7.81 14.05
N TYR A 92 -9.51 -6.62 13.67
CA TYR A 92 -8.47 -5.88 14.39
C TYR A 92 -8.95 -4.46 14.68
N ARG A 93 -9.41 -4.22 15.91
CA ARG A 93 -9.97 -2.92 16.34
C ARG A 93 -8.95 -1.78 16.27
N GLU A 94 -7.67 -2.08 16.42
CA GLU A 94 -6.58 -1.12 16.33
C GLU A 94 -6.42 -0.59 14.89
N VAL A 95 -6.65 -1.44 13.88
CA VAL A 95 -6.68 -1.02 12.47
C VAL A 95 -7.91 -0.17 12.20
N ASP A 96 -9.07 -0.58 12.69
CA ASP A 96 -10.32 0.20 12.59
C ASP A 96 -10.15 1.62 13.18
N ARG A 97 -9.61 1.69 14.40
CA ARG A 97 -9.28 2.95 15.09
C ARG A 97 -8.28 3.79 14.30
N ALA A 98 -7.26 3.19 13.70
CA ALA A 98 -6.27 3.91 12.91
C ALA A 98 -6.87 4.50 11.62
N ILE A 99 -7.76 3.77 10.94
CA ILE A 99 -8.45 4.28 9.75
C ILE A 99 -9.43 5.39 10.11
N ASP A 100 -10.21 5.25 11.19
CA ASP A 100 -11.12 6.31 11.63
C ASP A 100 -10.39 7.56 12.07
N TRP A 101 -9.31 7.41 12.84
CA TRP A 101 -8.50 8.54 13.29
C TRP A 101 -7.90 9.30 12.10
N LEU A 102 -7.21 8.61 11.19
CA LEU A 102 -6.60 9.27 10.03
C LEU A 102 -7.66 9.79 9.05
N GLY A 103 -8.79 9.08 8.95
CA GLY A 103 -9.98 9.42 8.15
C GLY A 103 -10.64 10.75 8.55
N GLY A 104 -10.44 11.20 9.79
CA GLY A 104 -10.88 12.52 10.24
C GLY A 104 -10.15 13.69 9.56
N PHE A 105 -8.98 13.44 8.94
CA PHE A 105 -8.17 14.48 8.30
C PHE A 105 -8.20 14.40 6.76
N ALA A 106 -8.18 13.19 6.21
CA ALA A 106 -8.20 12.93 4.77
C ALA A 106 -8.70 11.50 4.50
N PRO A 107 -9.17 11.17 3.28
CA PRO A 107 -9.58 9.81 2.94
C PRO A 107 -8.46 8.80 3.20
N ALA A 108 -8.65 8.00 4.25
CA ALA A 108 -7.69 7.01 4.72
C ALA A 108 -8.03 5.62 4.18
N ARG A 109 -7.00 4.83 3.89
CA ARG A 109 -7.12 3.46 3.40
C ARG A 109 -6.05 2.57 4.01
N MET A 110 -6.30 1.29 4.07
CA MET A 110 -5.31 0.28 4.46
C MET A 110 -4.41 -0.10 3.27
N THR A 111 -3.11 -0.30 3.52
CA THR A 111 -2.18 -0.85 2.51
C THR A 111 -1.91 -2.34 2.74
N GLY A 112 -1.84 -3.12 1.66
CA GLY A 112 -1.70 -4.58 1.70
C GLY A 112 -2.81 -5.23 2.54
N SER A 113 -2.47 -6.22 3.36
CA SER A 113 -3.38 -6.81 4.36
C SER A 113 -3.41 -6.06 5.70
N GLY A 114 -2.77 -4.89 5.79
CA GLY A 114 -2.56 -4.19 7.06
C GLY A 114 -1.32 -4.69 7.83
N ALA A 115 -1.01 -4.12 9.00
CA ALA A 115 -1.85 -3.19 9.77
C ALA A 115 -1.74 -1.72 9.36
N ALA A 116 -0.81 -1.37 8.47
CA ALA A 116 -0.54 0.02 8.12
C ALA A 116 -1.71 0.67 7.35
N VAL A 117 -1.96 1.94 7.69
CA VAL A 117 -3.00 2.80 7.12
C VAL A 117 -2.32 4.04 6.55
N PHE A 118 -2.84 4.55 5.43
CA PHE A 118 -2.29 5.75 4.80
C PHE A 118 -3.38 6.70 4.33
N ALA A 119 -3.04 7.99 4.26
CA ALA A 119 -3.87 9.02 3.64
C ALA A 119 -2.98 9.98 2.85
N GLY A 120 -3.46 10.40 1.67
CA GLY A 120 -2.79 11.41 0.86
C GLY A 120 -2.89 12.79 1.51
N VAL A 121 -1.77 13.51 1.54
CA VAL A 121 -1.65 14.86 2.09
C VAL A 121 -0.96 15.77 1.08
N GLU A 122 -1.19 17.07 1.21
CA GLU A 122 -0.68 18.06 0.25
C GLU A 122 0.85 18.12 0.22
N ASN A 123 1.49 18.08 1.39
CA ASN A 123 2.93 18.21 1.55
C ASN A 123 3.41 17.67 2.90
N LEU A 124 4.74 17.62 3.06
CA LEU A 124 5.41 17.16 4.28
C LEU A 124 4.91 17.87 5.54
N ALA A 125 4.79 19.20 5.50
CA ALA A 125 4.39 20.00 6.66
C ALA A 125 2.93 19.73 7.07
N ALA A 126 2.02 19.60 6.10
CA ALA A 126 0.63 19.22 6.37
C ALA A 126 0.56 17.84 7.04
N GLY A 127 1.33 16.87 6.55
CA GLY A 127 1.39 15.54 7.17
C GLY A 127 1.98 15.56 8.58
N GLN A 128 3.05 16.33 8.81
CA GLN A 128 3.67 16.44 10.14
C GLN A 128 2.71 17.04 11.17
N ARG A 129 1.87 18.01 10.77
CA ARG A 129 0.81 18.54 11.64
C ARG A 129 -0.20 17.46 12.03
N ILE A 130 -0.65 16.63 11.08
CA ILE A 130 -1.56 15.52 11.37
C ILE A 130 -0.92 14.52 12.35
N LEU A 131 0.34 14.15 12.12
CA LEU A 131 1.04 13.20 13.00
C LEU A 131 1.37 13.76 14.38
N ALA A 132 1.35 15.09 14.57
CA ALA A 132 1.55 15.70 15.88
C ALA A 132 0.37 15.43 16.84
N ASP A 133 -0.84 15.23 16.30
CA ASP A 133 -2.07 14.92 17.05
C ASP A 133 -2.36 13.40 17.10
N MET A 134 -1.37 12.57 16.76
CA MET A 134 -1.51 11.11 16.68
C MET A 134 -1.59 10.47 18.06
N PRO A 135 -2.42 9.42 18.26
CA PRO A 135 -2.37 8.61 19.47
C PRO A 135 -0.97 8.07 19.76
N ASP A 136 -0.56 8.16 21.02
CA ASP A 136 0.80 7.77 21.46
C ASP A 136 1.14 6.30 21.19
N ASP A 137 0.12 5.44 21.09
CA ASP A 137 0.29 4.02 20.83
C ASP A 137 0.55 3.69 19.35
N PHE A 138 0.38 4.67 18.46
CA PHE A 138 0.63 4.51 17.03
C PHE A 138 2.05 4.94 16.67
N ARG A 139 2.56 4.41 15.55
CA ARG A 139 3.75 4.94 14.90
C ARG A 139 3.35 5.62 13.61
N GLY A 140 3.96 6.75 13.30
CA GLY A 140 3.62 7.56 12.14
C GLY A 140 4.85 8.02 11.38
N VAL A 141 4.74 8.11 10.06
CA VAL A 141 5.75 8.74 9.21
C VAL A 141 5.09 9.47 8.04
N VAL A 142 5.67 10.59 7.62
CA VAL A 142 5.28 11.28 6.40
C VAL A 142 6.30 10.94 5.31
N VAL A 143 5.82 10.41 4.19
CA VAL A 143 6.67 9.96 3.08
C VAL A 143 6.14 10.48 1.75
N ARG A 144 7.00 10.59 0.75
CA ARG A 144 6.60 10.89 -0.62
C ARG A 144 6.55 9.60 -1.43
N GLY A 145 5.42 9.35 -2.09
CA GLY A 145 5.31 8.31 -3.10
C GLY A 145 6.14 8.69 -4.33
N VAL A 146 6.90 7.74 -4.87
CA VAL A 146 7.75 7.94 -6.04
C VAL A 146 7.51 6.83 -7.05
N ASN A 147 7.53 7.18 -8.34
CA ASN A 147 7.30 6.21 -9.41
C ASN A 147 8.58 5.44 -9.75
N GLN A 148 9.75 6.05 -9.60
CA GLN A 148 11.01 5.36 -9.80
C GLN A 148 11.53 4.81 -8.47
N HIS A 149 11.85 3.51 -8.43
CA HIS A 149 12.41 2.92 -7.22
C HIS A 149 13.77 3.56 -6.90
N PRO A 150 14.02 4.02 -5.65
CA PRO A 150 15.29 4.63 -5.28
C PRO A 150 16.55 3.78 -5.47
N LEU A 151 16.43 2.45 -5.62
CA LEU A 151 17.57 1.57 -5.87
C LEU A 151 18.01 1.65 -7.33
N THR A 152 17.11 1.98 -8.25
CA THR A 152 17.42 2.07 -9.69
C THR A 152 18.44 3.18 -9.98
N SER A 153 18.45 4.26 -9.18
CA SER A 153 19.44 5.34 -9.30
C SER A 153 20.76 5.03 -8.58
N LEU A 154 20.80 4.00 -7.73
CA LEU A 154 21.98 3.60 -6.96
C LEU A 154 22.75 2.44 -7.61
N LEU A 155 22.14 1.75 -8.56
CA LEU A 155 22.80 0.69 -9.32
C LEU A 155 23.65 1.31 -10.44
N PRO A 156 24.93 0.90 -10.59
CA PRO A 156 25.74 1.35 -11.71
C PRO A 156 25.06 0.94 -13.02
N VAL A 157 25.10 1.84 -14.01
CA VAL A 157 24.71 1.49 -15.38
C VAL A 157 25.75 0.50 -15.87
N CYS A 158 25.36 -0.77 -15.99
CA CYS A 158 26.16 -1.76 -16.70
C CYS A 158 25.90 -1.56 -18.19
N ASP A 159 26.91 -1.09 -18.93
CA ASP A 159 26.95 -1.15 -20.40
C ASP A 159 27.02 -2.59 -20.90
#